data_AF-A0A0C2Z7F9-F1
#
_entry.id   AF-A0A0C2Z7F9-F1
#
_cell.length_a   1.000
_cell.length_b   1.000
_cell.length_c   1.000
_cell.angle_alpha   90.00
_cell.angle_beta   90.00
_cell.angle_gamma   90.00
#
_symmetry.space_group_name_H-M   'P 1'
#
loop_
_entity.id
_entity.type
_entity.pdbx_description
1 polymer ?
#
loop_
_entity_poly.entity_id
_entity_poly.type
_entity_poly.pdbx_seq_one_letter_code
_entity_poly.pdbx_strand_id
1 'polypeptide(L)'
;MIKSVIKVLLTLVALYVVFSKVDLTQVQNIMVNANLWYLLLALLFFNLSKVLSSIRLNIYFRHIAVKISELYALKLYYIGMFYNLFFPGGIGGDGYKIYLLKKRHEVKVSQLINITLLDRLSGLIPLLFFAGLLFIFSAFYQHYPWLDTLVIIGVLLVFPLFYLLNLLMFKSYISLFFKTTFLGSIVQLLQLISAFFIVYTIGYESNLLIFLTLFLLSSVVAVLPISIGGIGVRELTFVYGLTLIELEARGGVAFSLLFFLITALSSLIGIFLNEEHHSSSSQCTNSQP
;
A
#
# COMPACT_ATOMS: atom_id res chain seq x y z
N MET A 1 -4.07 -18.64 18.43
CA MET A 1 -3.90 -19.61 17.32
C MET A 1 -5.08 -19.66 16.36
N ILE A 2 -6.33 -19.85 16.82
CA ILE A 2 -7.53 -19.97 15.95
C ILE A 2 -7.68 -18.82 14.94
N LYS A 3 -7.51 -17.55 15.37
CA LYS A 3 -7.59 -16.38 14.47
C LYS A 3 -6.53 -16.38 13.35
N SER A 4 -5.34 -16.92 13.60
CA SER A 4 -4.27 -17.00 12.58
C SER A 4 -4.53 -18.14 11.60
N VAL A 5 -5.03 -19.28 12.09
CA VAL A 5 -5.44 -20.41 11.26
C VAL A 5 -6.56 -20.01 10.31
N ILE A 6 -7.58 -19.29 10.78
CA ILE A 6 -8.68 -18.78 9.93
C ILE A 6 -8.16 -17.87 8.82
N LYS A 7 -7.22 -16.96 9.12
CA LYS A 7 -6.61 -16.08 8.10
C LYS A 7 -5.82 -16.86 7.05
N VAL A 8 -5.03 -17.85 7.47
CA VAL A 8 -4.29 -18.72 6.56
C VAL A 8 -5.25 -19.51 5.67
N LEU A 9 -6.32 -20.07 6.24
CA LEU A 9 -7.33 -20.83 5.52
C LEU A 9 -8.09 -19.94 4.51
N LEU A 10 -8.42 -18.70 4.90
CA LEU A 10 -8.98 -17.68 4.00
C LEU A 10 -8.04 -17.34 2.84
N THR A 11 -6.75 -17.15 3.10
CA THR A 11 -5.76 -16.88 2.04
C THR A 11 -5.63 -18.07 1.10
N LEU A 12 -5.59 -19.30 1.62
CA LEU A 12 -5.54 -20.52 0.80
C LEU A 12 -6.81 -20.70 -0.05
N VAL A 13 -7.99 -20.43 0.50
CA VAL A 13 -9.26 -20.46 -0.24
C VAL A 13 -9.29 -19.38 -1.32
N ALA A 14 -8.85 -18.15 -1.00
CA ALA A 14 -8.77 -17.07 -1.98
C ALA A 14 -7.85 -17.44 -3.15
N LEU A 15 -6.66 -17.98 -2.86
CA LEU A 15 -5.74 -18.46 -3.88
C LEU A 15 -6.32 -19.63 -4.70
N TYR A 16 -6.98 -20.59 -4.04
CA TYR A 16 -7.66 -21.69 -4.73
C TYR A 16 -8.73 -21.18 -5.70
N VAL A 17 -9.57 -20.23 -5.28
CA VAL A 17 -10.60 -19.62 -6.14
C VAL A 17 -9.95 -18.92 -7.33
N VAL A 18 -8.87 -18.18 -7.12
CA VAL A 18 -8.12 -17.50 -8.20
C VAL A 18 -7.55 -18.51 -9.18
N PHE A 19 -6.85 -19.54 -8.69
CA PHE A 19 -6.26 -20.58 -9.55
C PHE A 19 -7.30 -21.43 -10.27
N SER A 20 -8.50 -21.60 -9.70
CA SER A 20 -9.60 -22.32 -10.36
C SER A 20 -10.25 -21.53 -11.50
N LYS A 21 -10.12 -20.20 -11.51
CA LYS A 21 -10.76 -19.31 -12.50
C LYS A 21 -9.81 -18.79 -13.58
N VAL A 22 -8.51 -19.07 -13.47
CA VAL A 22 -7.47 -18.45 -14.30
C VAL A 22 -6.57 -19.51 -14.91
N ASP A 23 -6.38 -19.45 -16.23
CA ASP A 23 -5.41 -20.28 -16.94
C ASP A 23 -3.99 -19.78 -16.65
N LEU A 24 -3.27 -20.55 -15.82
CA LEU A 24 -1.90 -20.25 -15.38
C LEU A 24 -0.92 -20.14 -16.54
N THR A 25 -1.13 -20.90 -17.61
CA THR A 25 -0.28 -20.91 -18.81
C THR A 25 -0.30 -19.54 -19.49
N GLN A 26 -1.46 -18.89 -19.49
CA GLN A 26 -1.64 -17.59 -20.13
C GLN A 26 -1.10 -16.45 -19.27
N VAL A 27 -1.27 -16.52 -17.94
CA VAL A 27 -0.63 -15.58 -17.02
C VAL A 27 0.89 -15.65 -17.13
N GLN A 28 1.43 -16.86 -17.21
CA GLN A 28 2.86 -17.08 -17.44
C GLN A 28 3.31 -16.46 -18.76
N ASN A 29 2.56 -16.65 -19.86
CA ASN A 29 2.89 -16.04 -21.14
C ASN A 29 2.88 -14.51 -21.08
N ILE A 30 1.92 -13.89 -20.39
CA ILE A 30 1.90 -12.44 -20.18
C ILE A 30 3.14 -11.98 -19.40
N MET A 31 3.54 -12.74 -18.37
CA MET A 31 4.72 -12.41 -17.57
C MET A 31 6.04 -12.59 -18.34
N VAL A 32 6.14 -13.60 -19.20
CA VAL A 32 7.36 -13.87 -20.00
C VAL A 32 7.53 -12.85 -21.12
N ASN A 33 6.43 -12.40 -21.73
CA ASN A 33 6.45 -11.40 -22.80
C ASN A 33 6.36 -9.96 -22.28
N ALA A 34 6.37 -9.78 -20.95
CA ALA A 34 6.33 -8.48 -20.31
C ALA A 34 7.51 -7.61 -20.76
N ASN A 35 7.24 -6.40 -21.24
CA ASN A 35 8.28 -5.44 -21.57
C ASN A 35 9.03 -5.00 -20.30
N LEU A 36 10.31 -5.38 -20.23
CA LEU A 36 11.17 -5.10 -19.07
C LEU A 36 11.32 -3.60 -18.80
N TRP A 37 11.29 -2.75 -19.83
CA TRP A 37 11.46 -1.30 -19.67
C TRP A 37 10.30 -0.67 -18.89
N TYR A 38 9.07 -1.07 -19.21
CA TYR A 38 7.90 -0.63 -18.45
C TYR A 38 7.91 -1.18 -17.01
N LEU A 39 8.39 -2.39 -16.78
CA LEU A 39 8.56 -2.93 -15.43
C LEU A 39 9.61 -2.15 -14.61
N LEU A 40 10.72 -1.73 -15.24
CA LEU A 40 11.73 -0.89 -14.58
C LEU A 40 11.17 0.50 -14.23
N LEU A 41 10.37 1.10 -15.11
CA LEU A 41 9.67 2.36 -14.83
C LEU A 41 8.64 2.16 -13.70
N ALA A 42 7.87 1.07 -13.72
CA ALA A 42 6.93 0.75 -12.65
C ALA A 42 7.64 0.62 -11.30
N LEU A 43 8.79 -0.07 -11.27
CA LEU A 43 9.64 -0.21 -10.08
C LEU A 43 10.17 1.15 -9.61
N LEU A 44 10.65 2.00 -10.52
CA LEU A 44 11.15 3.34 -10.20
C LEU A 44 10.07 4.18 -9.51
N PHE A 45 8.90 4.33 -10.14
CA PHE A 45 7.80 5.13 -9.60
C PHE A 45 7.25 4.57 -8.29
N PHE A 46 7.21 3.25 -8.15
CA PHE A 46 6.86 2.62 -6.88
C PHE A 46 7.84 3.02 -5.77
N ASN A 47 9.15 2.93 -5.99
CA ASN A 47 10.14 3.30 -4.97
C ASN A 47 10.14 4.80 -4.67
N LEU A 48 9.94 5.68 -5.66
CA LEU A 48 9.74 7.11 -5.43
C LEU A 48 8.54 7.38 -4.52
N SER A 49 7.44 6.63 -4.68
CA SER A 49 6.28 6.71 -3.78
C SER A 49 6.65 6.34 -2.33
N LYS A 50 7.59 5.40 -2.13
CA LYS A 50 8.05 4.98 -0.80
C LYS A 50 8.99 5.99 -0.15
N VAL A 51 9.83 6.65 -0.94
CA VAL A 51 10.64 7.78 -0.46
C VAL A 51 9.73 8.87 0.09
N LEU A 52 8.71 9.30 -0.68
CA LEU A 52 7.77 10.31 -0.19
C LEU A 52 6.92 9.83 0.99
N SER A 53 6.52 8.55 1.01
CA SER A 53 5.81 7.97 2.17
C SER A 53 6.66 8.01 3.43
N SER A 54 7.96 7.76 3.32
CA SER A 54 8.89 7.81 4.46
C SER A 54 9.08 9.24 4.99
N ILE A 55 9.20 10.23 4.09
CA ILE A 55 9.30 11.65 4.44
C ILE A 55 8.01 12.10 5.15
N ARG A 56 6.85 11.71 4.61
CA ARG A 56 5.54 11.98 5.21
C ARG A 56 5.46 11.42 6.63
N LEU A 57 5.87 10.17 6.84
CA LEU A 57 5.90 9.55 8.16
C LEU A 57 6.87 10.28 9.10
N ASN A 58 8.03 10.72 8.61
CA ASN A 58 9.01 11.45 9.41
C ASN A 58 8.49 12.81 9.90
N ILE A 59 7.59 13.48 9.15
CA ILE A 59 6.94 14.71 9.61
C ILE A 59 6.18 14.49 10.92
N TYR A 60 5.48 13.35 11.05
CA TYR A 60 4.78 13.01 12.29
C TYR A 60 5.75 12.73 13.46
N PHE A 61 6.86 12.03 13.21
CA PHE A 61 7.86 11.78 14.24
C PHE A 61 8.51 13.07 14.75
N ARG A 62 8.84 14.01 13.85
CA ARG A 62 9.38 15.30 14.25
C ARG A 62 8.42 16.11 15.12
N HIS A 63 7.11 15.97 14.91
CA HIS A 63 6.10 16.64 15.73
C HIS A 63 6.10 16.20 17.19
N ILE A 64 6.46 14.94 17.48
CA ILE A 64 6.63 14.43 18.85
C ILE A 64 8.09 14.48 19.33
N ALA A 65 8.91 15.36 18.72
CA ALA A 65 10.33 15.55 19.00
C ALA A 65 11.22 14.31 18.74
N VAL A 66 10.74 13.30 18.02
CA VAL A 66 11.56 12.18 17.53
C VAL A 66 12.25 12.62 16.25
N LYS A 67 13.54 12.96 16.36
CA LYS A 67 14.36 13.40 15.24
C LYS A 67 15.13 12.22 14.67
N ILE A 68 14.66 11.69 13.54
CA ILE A 68 15.38 10.69 12.75
C ILE A 68 15.74 11.26 11.38
N SER A 69 16.86 10.81 10.82
CA SER A 69 17.27 11.17 9.46
C SER A 69 16.30 10.58 8.43
N GLU A 70 16.16 11.23 7.27
CA GLU A 70 15.30 10.72 6.20
C GLU A 70 15.75 9.34 5.71
N LEU A 71 17.06 9.10 5.66
CA LEU A 71 17.59 7.79 5.30
C LEU A 71 17.16 6.72 6.32
N TYR A 72 17.22 7.02 7.63
CA TYR A 72 16.76 6.08 8.64
C TYR A 72 15.23 5.88 8.58
N ALA A 73 14.45 6.93 8.34
CA ALA A 73 13.01 6.82 8.14
C ALA A 73 12.67 5.94 6.93
N LEU A 74 13.42 6.07 5.83
CA LEU A 74 13.29 5.24 4.64
C LEU A 74 13.65 3.78 4.91
N LYS A 75 14.79 3.52 5.58
CA LYS A 75 15.18 2.16 6.03
C LYS A 75 14.08 1.53 6.87
N LEU A 76 13.57 2.27 7.86
CA LEU A 76 12.49 1.84 8.74
C LEU A 76 11.19 1.55 7.96
N TYR A 77 10.92 2.31 6.89
CA TYR A 77 9.77 2.09 6.02
C TYR A 77 9.92 0.78 5.23
N TYR A 78 11.07 0.53 4.60
CA TYR A 78 11.33 -0.71 3.85
C TYR A 78 11.31 -1.96 4.74
N ILE A 79 11.93 -1.90 5.92
CA ILE A 79 11.89 -3.00 6.89
C ILE A 79 10.45 -3.28 7.32
N GLY A 80 9.66 -2.22 7.56
CA GLY A 80 8.23 -2.37 7.85
C GLY A 80 7.46 -3.04 6.71
N MET A 81 7.73 -2.66 5.45
CA MET A 81 7.12 -3.32 4.30
C MET A 81 7.50 -4.79 4.19
N PHE A 82 8.77 -5.14 4.43
CA PHE A 82 9.24 -6.53 4.43
C PHE A 82 8.50 -7.37 5.46
N TYR A 83 8.42 -6.91 6.72
CA TYR A 83 7.67 -7.62 7.75
C TYR A 83 6.17 -7.72 7.44
N ASN A 84 5.58 -6.69 6.83
CA ASN A 84 4.18 -6.74 6.41
C ASN A 84 3.86 -7.80 5.35
N LEU A 85 4.88 -8.32 4.64
CA LEU A 85 4.73 -9.41 3.68
C LEU A 85 4.43 -10.75 4.38
N PHE A 86 5.03 -10.98 5.54
CA PHE A 86 4.95 -12.26 6.27
C PHE A 86 3.94 -12.23 7.43
N PHE A 87 3.60 -11.05 7.95
CA PHE A 87 2.71 -10.94 9.10
C PHE A 87 1.24 -10.68 8.72
N PRO A 88 0.28 -11.45 9.30
CA PRO A 88 -1.14 -11.28 9.03
C PRO A 88 -1.66 -9.88 9.36
N GLY A 89 -2.46 -9.31 8.45
CA GLY A 89 -3.09 -7.99 8.62
C GLY A 89 -2.18 -6.79 8.36
N GLY A 90 -0.93 -7.00 7.92
CA GLY A 90 -0.01 -5.92 7.59
C GLY A 90 0.31 -4.98 8.77
N ILE A 91 0.10 -5.43 10.00
CA ILE A 91 0.34 -4.66 11.24
C ILE A 91 1.72 -5.02 11.83
N GLY A 92 2.30 -6.17 11.46
CA GLY A 92 3.56 -6.66 12.05
C GLY A 92 4.74 -5.71 11.81
N GLY A 93 4.88 -5.19 10.60
CA GLY A 93 5.94 -4.24 10.26
C GLY A 93 5.78 -2.91 10.97
N ASP A 94 4.56 -2.41 11.12
CA ASP A 94 4.31 -1.18 11.88
C ASP A 94 4.57 -1.37 13.39
N GLY A 95 4.22 -2.53 13.95
CA GLY A 95 4.60 -2.91 15.31
C GLY A 95 6.11 -2.95 15.51
N TYR A 96 6.86 -3.47 14.52
CA TYR A 96 8.32 -3.49 14.55
C TYR A 96 8.92 -2.08 14.56
N LYS A 97 8.36 -1.13 13.79
CA LYS A 97 8.79 0.28 13.83
C LYS A 97 8.59 0.88 15.22
N ILE A 98 7.43 0.65 15.83
CA ILE A 98 7.10 1.13 17.17
C ILE A 98 8.10 0.56 18.19
N TYR A 99 8.38 -0.74 18.13
CA TYR A 99 9.36 -1.39 19.01
C TYR A 99 10.75 -0.76 18.91
N LEU A 100 11.28 -0.59 17.68
CA LEU A 100 12.59 0.00 17.46
C LEU A 100 12.68 1.45 17.95
N LEU A 101 11.66 2.26 17.66
CA LEU A 101 11.63 3.67 18.08
C LEU A 101 11.48 3.78 19.59
N LYS A 102 10.67 2.93 20.24
CA LYS A 102 10.51 2.92 21.69
C LYS A 102 11.81 2.54 22.41
N LYS A 103 12.63 1.66 21.83
CA LYS A 103 13.94 1.28 22.39
C LYS A 103 14.96 2.41 22.32
N ARG A 104 14.86 3.31 21.34
CA ARG A 104 15.85 4.38 21.08
C ARG A 104 15.41 5.77 21.54
N HIS A 105 14.14 5.97 21.85
CA HIS A 105 13.57 7.26 22.22
C HIS A 105 12.62 7.15 23.41
N GLU A 106 12.66 8.14 24.30
CA GLU A 106 11.77 8.24 25.45
C GLU A 106 10.39 8.80 25.05
N VAL A 107 9.63 8.01 24.30
CA VAL A 107 8.27 8.37 23.85
C VAL A 107 7.23 7.36 24.32
N LYS A 108 5.98 7.80 24.45
CA LYS A 108 4.88 6.91 24.83
C LYS A 108 4.51 6.03 23.64
N VAL A 109 4.27 4.74 23.89
CA VAL A 109 3.85 3.79 22.84
C VAL A 109 2.56 4.26 22.16
N SER A 110 1.64 4.86 22.91
CA SER A 110 0.39 5.43 22.36
C SER A 110 0.62 6.53 21.33
N GLN A 111 1.66 7.37 21.49
CA GLN A 111 2.01 8.38 20.49
C GLN A 111 2.49 7.74 19.19
N LEU A 112 3.33 6.70 19.30
CA LEU A 112 3.81 5.96 18.14
C LEU A 112 2.66 5.23 17.40
N ILE A 113 1.72 4.63 18.14
CA ILE A 113 0.50 4.03 17.57
C ILE A 113 -0.33 5.09 16.83
N ASN A 114 -0.56 6.25 17.44
CA ASN A 114 -1.32 7.34 16.80
C ASN A 114 -0.66 7.82 15.51
N ILE A 115 0.67 7.94 15.50
CA ILE A 115 1.43 8.31 14.29
C ILE A 115 1.27 7.26 13.19
N THR A 116 1.39 5.98 13.52
CA THR A 116 1.17 4.90 12.56
C THR A 116 -0.25 4.94 11.98
N LEU A 117 -1.27 5.17 12.81
CA LEU A 117 -2.65 5.30 12.36
C LEU A 117 -2.84 6.53 11.47
N LEU A 118 -2.26 7.67 11.83
CA LEU A 118 -2.30 8.90 11.04
C LEU A 118 -1.58 8.75 9.69
N ASP A 119 -0.47 8.02 9.62
CA ASP A 119 0.21 7.71 8.35
C ASP A 119 -0.68 6.86 7.43
N ARG A 120 -1.44 5.90 7.99
CA ARG A 120 -2.43 5.14 7.22
C ARG A 120 -3.60 6.00 6.77
N LEU A 121 -4.19 6.79 7.66
CA LEU A 121 -5.34 7.66 7.35
C LEU A 121 -4.98 8.71 6.28
N SER A 122 -3.82 9.36 6.41
CA SER A 122 -3.34 10.34 5.43
C SER A 122 -3.00 9.73 4.07
N GLY A 123 -2.75 8.42 3.98
CA GLY A 123 -2.66 7.68 2.73
C GLY A 123 -4.02 7.20 2.19
N LEU A 124 -4.96 6.86 3.08
CA LEU A 124 -6.29 6.37 2.71
C LEU A 124 -7.18 7.46 2.10
N ILE A 125 -7.05 8.71 2.55
CA ILE A 125 -7.86 9.83 2.03
C ILE A 125 -7.64 10.03 0.52
N PRO A 126 -6.40 10.23 0.02
CA PRO A 126 -6.17 10.34 -1.41
C PRO A 126 -6.46 9.05 -2.16
N LEU A 127 -6.23 7.89 -1.55
CA LEU A 127 -6.56 6.59 -2.13
C LEU A 127 -8.06 6.49 -2.46
N LEU A 128 -8.94 6.80 -1.51
CA LEU A 128 -10.40 6.78 -1.70
C LEU A 128 -10.85 7.87 -2.68
N PHE A 129 -10.26 9.06 -2.58
CA PHE A 129 -10.56 10.16 -3.50
C PHE A 129 -10.25 9.79 -4.96
N PHE A 130 -9.03 9.31 -5.23
CA PHE A 130 -8.65 8.92 -6.58
C PHE A 130 -9.38 7.65 -7.05
N ALA A 131 -9.72 6.72 -6.16
CA ALA A 131 -10.52 5.55 -6.51
C ALA A 131 -11.91 5.96 -7.01
N GLY A 132 -12.59 6.84 -6.27
CA GLY A 132 -13.90 7.34 -6.68
C GLY A 132 -13.83 8.22 -7.93
N LEU A 133 -12.79 9.06 -8.05
CA LEU A 133 -12.58 9.88 -9.24
C LEU A 133 -12.39 9.02 -10.49
N LEU A 134 -11.48 8.03 -10.45
CA LEU A 134 -11.25 7.12 -11.56
C LEU A 134 -12.48 6.25 -11.86
N PHE A 135 -13.23 5.85 -10.84
CA PHE A 135 -14.49 5.12 -11.00
C PHE A 135 -15.46 5.90 -11.89
N ILE A 136 -15.68 7.19 -11.61
CA ILE A 136 -16.59 8.08 -12.36
C ILE A 136 -16.19 8.19 -13.84
N PHE A 137 -14.88 8.14 -14.15
CA PHE A 137 -14.39 8.21 -15.53
C PHE A 137 -14.21 6.84 -16.19
N SER A 138 -14.40 5.74 -15.47
CA SER A 138 -14.23 4.38 -15.98
C SER A 138 -15.55 3.78 -16.46
N ALA A 139 -15.49 2.67 -17.20
CA ALA A 139 -16.67 1.93 -17.64
C ALA A 139 -17.54 1.34 -16.50
N PHE A 140 -17.09 1.43 -15.24
CA PHE A 140 -17.93 1.10 -14.08
C PHE A 140 -19.05 2.12 -13.86
N TYR A 141 -18.84 3.38 -14.25
CA TYR A 141 -19.86 4.43 -14.16
C TYR A 141 -21.05 4.08 -15.06
N GLN A 142 -22.28 4.30 -14.57
CA GLN A 142 -23.55 3.94 -15.23
C GLN A 142 -23.86 2.43 -15.31
N HIS A 143 -22.89 1.55 -15.06
CA HIS A 143 -23.17 0.11 -15.02
C HIS A 143 -24.09 -0.24 -13.83
N TYR A 144 -23.90 0.43 -12.68
CA TYR A 144 -24.75 0.31 -11.50
C TYR A 144 -25.16 1.70 -10.97
N PRO A 145 -26.29 2.27 -11.43
CA PRO A 145 -26.67 3.66 -11.14
C PRO A 145 -26.77 4.04 -9.66
N TRP A 146 -27.11 3.07 -8.80
CA TRP A 146 -27.17 3.27 -7.35
C TRP A 146 -25.78 3.48 -6.72
N LEU A 147 -24.72 2.90 -7.32
CA LEU A 147 -23.34 3.10 -6.87
C LEU A 147 -22.81 4.48 -7.27
N ASP A 148 -23.19 4.99 -8.43
CA ASP A 148 -22.69 6.28 -8.95
C ASP A 148 -22.94 7.43 -7.97
N THR A 149 -24.16 7.52 -7.44
CA THR A 149 -24.54 8.56 -6.47
C THR A 149 -23.72 8.44 -5.18
N LEU A 150 -23.54 7.21 -4.68
CA LEU A 150 -22.75 6.95 -3.47
C LEU A 150 -21.27 7.31 -3.67
N VAL A 151 -20.70 6.99 -4.83
CA VAL A 151 -19.31 7.31 -5.16
C VAL A 151 -19.13 8.82 -5.27
N ILE A 152 -20.03 9.54 -5.94
CA ILE A 152 -19.97 11.01 -6.05
C ILE A 152 -20.03 11.66 -4.66
N ILE A 153 -20.99 11.25 -3.81
CA ILE A 153 -21.09 11.72 -2.43
C ILE A 153 -19.80 11.40 -1.66
N GLY A 154 -19.28 10.18 -1.82
CA GLY A 154 -18.02 9.75 -1.20
C GLY A 154 -16.84 10.62 -1.60
N VAL A 155 -16.67 10.92 -2.88
CA VAL A 155 -15.59 11.79 -3.40
C VAL A 155 -15.71 13.21 -2.85
N LEU A 156 -16.92 13.77 -2.78
CA LEU A 156 -17.15 15.12 -2.23
C LEU A 156 -16.91 15.17 -0.72
N LEU A 157 -17.30 14.13 0.00
CA LEU A 157 -17.27 14.10 1.47
C LEU A 157 -15.98 13.53 2.07
N VAL A 158 -15.13 12.85 1.29
CA VAL A 158 -13.94 12.15 1.85
C VAL A 158 -13.01 13.12 2.59
N PHE A 159 -12.69 14.28 2.02
CA PHE A 159 -11.83 15.27 2.67
C PHE A 159 -12.46 15.87 3.94
N PRO A 160 -13.68 16.44 3.91
CA PRO A 160 -14.27 17.05 5.11
C PRO A 160 -14.56 16.02 6.21
N LEU A 161 -15.00 14.80 5.86
CA LEU A 161 -15.28 13.75 6.85
C LEU A 161 -14.00 13.30 7.57
N PHE A 162 -12.92 13.06 6.82
CA PHE A 162 -11.65 12.67 7.42
C PHE A 162 -10.97 13.82 8.17
N TYR A 163 -11.14 15.07 7.73
CA TYR A 163 -10.69 16.23 8.49
C TYR A 163 -11.40 16.31 9.85
N LEU A 164 -12.73 16.15 9.87
CA LEU A 164 -13.53 16.10 11.10
C LEU A 164 -13.10 14.94 12.00
N LEU A 165 -12.90 13.74 11.45
CA LEU A 165 -12.40 12.59 12.20
C LEU A 165 -11.03 12.87 12.84
N ASN A 166 -10.11 13.49 12.10
CA ASN A 166 -8.80 13.88 12.62
C ASN A 166 -8.90 14.95 13.70
N LEU A 167 -9.82 15.91 13.56
CA LEU A 167 -10.08 16.94 14.55
C LEU A 167 -10.59 16.35 15.88
N LEU A 168 -11.46 15.34 15.81
CA LEU A 168 -12.05 14.68 16.98
C LEU A 168 -11.09 13.71 17.66
N MET A 169 -10.36 12.87 16.90
CA MET A 169 -9.53 11.80 17.46
C MET A 169 -8.06 12.19 17.64
N PHE A 170 -7.54 13.12 16.83
CA PHE A 170 -6.12 13.43 16.72
C PHE A 170 -5.84 14.93 16.73
N LYS A 171 -6.58 15.70 17.55
CA LYS A 171 -6.51 17.16 17.64
C LYS A 171 -5.08 17.74 17.67
N SER A 172 -4.16 17.07 18.37
CA SER A 172 -2.75 17.50 18.46
C SER A 172 -2.03 17.56 17.10
N TYR A 173 -2.46 16.75 16.12
CA TYR A 173 -1.77 16.58 14.83
C TYR A 173 -2.47 17.31 13.68
N ILE A 174 -3.56 18.05 13.94
CA ILE A 174 -4.39 18.67 12.89
C ILE A 174 -3.61 19.68 12.04
N SER A 175 -2.61 20.36 12.62
CA SER A 175 -1.75 21.30 11.89
C SER A 175 -0.93 20.63 10.78
N LEU A 176 -0.74 19.31 10.84
CA LEU A 176 -0.02 18.54 9.83
C LEU A 176 -0.94 18.04 8.72
N PHE A 177 -2.25 18.01 8.94
CA PHE A 177 -3.23 17.31 8.09
C PHE A 177 -3.09 17.66 6.61
N PHE A 178 -3.09 18.96 6.26
CA PHE A 178 -3.02 19.38 4.87
C PHE A 178 -1.68 18.99 4.23
N LYS A 179 -0.57 19.15 4.95
CA LYS A 179 0.77 18.81 4.46
C LYS A 179 0.92 17.30 4.22
N THR A 180 0.48 16.49 5.17
CA THR A 180 0.61 15.02 5.09
C THR A 180 -0.34 14.43 4.07
N THR A 181 -1.56 14.96 3.97
CA THR A 181 -2.54 14.53 2.96
C THR A 181 -2.09 14.92 1.56
N PHE A 182 -1.53 16.13 1.37
CA PHE A 182 -0.96 16.54 0.09
C PHE A 182 0.19 15.63 -0.36
N LEU A 183 1.13 15.32 0.53
CA LEU A 183 2.18 14.32 0.25
C LEU A 183 1.57 12.96 -0.05
N GLY A 184 0.52 12.55 0.66
CA GLY A 184 -0.22 11.33 0.39
C GLY A 184 -0.83 11.29 -1.00
N SER A 185 -1.34 12.42 -1.51
CA SER A 185 -1.84 12.52 -2.88
C SER A 185 -0.74 12.30 -3.90
N ILE A 186 0.45 12.89 -3.68
CA ILE A 186 1.60 12.66 -4.56
C ILE A 186 2.03 11.18 -4.51
N VAL A 187 2.07 10.57 -3.32
CA VAL A 187 2.34 9.12 -3.20
C VAL A 187 1.36 8.31 -4.03
N GLN A 188 0.07 8.64 -3.97
CA GLN A 188 -0.96 7.90 -4.70
C GLN A 188 -0.84 8.08 -6.22
N LEU A 189 -0.52 9.29 -6.68
CA LEU A 189 -0.25 9.58 -8.09
C LEU A 189 0.97 8.80 -8.59
N LEU A 190 2.07 8.74 -7.82
CA LEU A 190 3.25 7.94 -8.19
C LEU A 190 2.93 6.44 -8.28
N GLN A 191 2.08 5.93 -7.38
CA GLN A 191 1.61 4.53 -7.46
C GLN A 191 0.69 4.30 -8.66
N LEU A 192 -0.13 5.27 -9.04
CA LEU A 192 -0.93 5.21 -10.27
C LEU A 192 -0.05 5.21 -11.52
N ILE A 193 1.03 5.99 -11.54
CA ILE A 193 2.01 5.97 -12.64
C ILE A 193 2.72 4.60 -12.70
N SER A 194 3.07 4.03 -11.54
CA SER A 194 3.62 2.66 -11.48
C SER A 194 2.63 1.65 -12.07
N ALA A 195 1.36 1.70 -11.64
CA ALA A 195 0.29 0.86 -12.15
C ALA A 195 0.05 1.05 -13.65
N PHE A 196 0.11 2.29 -14.15
CA PHE A 196 -0.01 2.61 -15.57
C PHE A 196 1.02 1.83 -16.40
N PHE A 197 2.30 1.83 -16.00
CA PHE A 197 3.32 1.07 -16.71
C PHE A 197 3.09 -0.44 -16.67
N ILE A 198 2.54 -0.98 -15.58
CA ILE A 198 2.16 -2.39 -15.50
C ILE A 198 1.05 -2.69 -16.51
N VAL A 199 0.03 -1.84 -16.64
CA VAL A 199 -1.06 -2.02 -17.63
C VAL A 199 -0.51 -2.03 -19.06
N TYR A 200 0.42 -1.13 -19.39
CA TYR A 200 1.08 -1.11 -20.70
C TYR A 200 1.93 -2.37 -20.94
N THR A 201 2.59 -2.88 -19.90
CA THR A 201 3.38 -4.10 -19.97
C THR A 201 2.53 -5.32 -20.32
N ILE A 202 1.32 -5.41 -19.77
CA ILE A 202 0.41 -6.55 -19.98
C ILE A 202 -0.44 -6.41 -21.26
N GLY A 203 -0.41 -5.25 -21.94
CA GLY A 203 -1.14 -5.03 -23.19
C GLY A 203 -2.64 -4.71 -23.04
N TYR A 204 -3.08 -4.21 -21.87
CA TYR A 204 -4.50 -3.89 -21.59
C TYR A 204 -4.78 -2.38 -21.60
N GLU A 205 -4.10 -1.63 -22.47
CA GLU A 205 -4.18 -0.16 -22.54
C GLU A 205 -5.59 0.39 -22.82
N SER A 206 -6.42 -0.33 -23.59
CA SER A 206 -7.82 0.04 -23.85
C SER A 206 -8.67 0.09 -22.58
N ASN A 207 -8.30 -0.67 -21.55
CA ASN A 207 -9.01 -0.77 -20.27
C ASN A 207 -8.25 -0.08 -19.13
N LEU A 208 -7.38 0.89 -19.45
CA LEU A 208 -6.50 1.54 -18.48
C LEU A 208 -7.24 2.04 -17.24
N LEU A 209 -8.31 2.81 -17.41
CA LEU A 209 -9.06 3.39 -16.29
C LEU A 209 -9.68 2.31 -15.39
N ILE A 210 -10.17 1.22 -15.97
CA ILE A 210 -10.71 0.08 -15.22
C ILE A 210 -9.63 -0.54 -14.34
N PHE A 211 -8.44 -0.82 -14.91
CA PHE A 211 -7.33 -1.40 -14.17
C PHE A 211 -6.82 -0.48 -13.06
N LEU A 212 -6.72 0.83 -13.32
CA LEU A 212 -6.31 1.80 -12.31
C LEU A 212 -7.36 1.93 -11.19
N THR A 213 -8.65 1.96 -11.51
CA THR A 213 -9.73 1.92 -10.51
C THR A 213 -9.66 0.67 -9.65
N LEU A 214 -9.55 -0.51 -10.28
CA LEU A 214 -9.44 -1.79 -9.57
C LEU A 214 -8.17 -1.87 -8.73
N PHE A 215 -7.06 -1.30 -9.18
CA PHE A 215 -5.82 -1.20 -8.40
C PHE A 215 -6.02 -0.40 -7.09
N LEU A 216 -6.71 0.74 -7.16
CA LEU A 216 -6.99 1.53 -5.96
C LEU A 216 -7.99 0.84 -5.05
N LEU A 217 -9.06 0.26 -5.60
CA LEU A 217 -10.03 -0.53 -4.83
C LEU A 217 -9.36 -1.72 -4.13
N SER A 218 -8.56 -2.49 -4.86
CA SER A 218 -7.73 -3.59 -4.34
C SER A 218 -6.84 -3.12 -3.18
N SER A 219 -6.26 -1.94 -3.29
CA SER A 219 -5.44 -1.35 -2.22
C SER A 219 -6.26 -1.00 -0.98
N VAL A 220 -7.49 -0.50 -1.14
CA VAL A 220 -8.42 -0.24 -0.02
C VAL A 220 -8.75 -1.55 0.71
N VAL A 221 -9.13 -2.60 -0.03
CA VAL A 221 -9.49 -3.89 0.58
C VAL A 221 -8.26 -4.53 1.26
N ALA A 222 -7.06 -4.38 0.68
CA ALA A 222 -5.82 -4.90 1.28
C ALA A 222 -5.39 -4.19 2.57
N VAL A 223 -5.88 -2.96 2.84
CA VAL A 223 -5.64 -2.27 4.12
C VAL A 223 -6.47 -2.91 5.25
N LEU A 224 -7.58 -3.58 4.92
CA LEU A 224 -8.38 -4.28 5.92
C LEU A 224 -7.59 -5.48 6.46
N PRO A 225 -7.59 -5.72 7.78
CA PRO A 225 -6.77 -6.76 8.42
C PRO A 225 -7.33 -8.19 8.21
N ILE A 226 -7.91 -8.45 7.05
CA ILE A 226 -8.58 -9.69 6.66
C ILE A 226 -7.62 -10.72 6.04
N SER A 227 -6.49 -10.30 5.46
CA SER A 227 -5.52 -11.20 4.81
C SER A 227 -4.07 -10.99 5.24
N ILE A 228 -3.19 -11.91 4.82
CA ILE A 228 -1.75 -11.86 5.05
C ILE A 228 -1.11 -11.10 3.88
N GLY A 229 -0.51 -9.95 4.15
CA GLY A 229 0.15 -9.14 3.13
C GLY A 229 -0.73 -8.66 1.97
N GLY A 230 -2.06 -8.77 2.07
CA GLY A 230 -2.99 -8.50 0.96
C GLY A 230 -3.15 -9.65 -0.04
N ILE A 231 -2.41 -10.75 0.11
CA ILE A 231 -2.38 -11.87 -0.83
C ILE A 231 -3.76 -12.56 -0.87
N GLY A 232 -4.24 -12.85 -2.08
CA GLY A 232 -5.54 -13.43 -2.38
C GLY A 232 -6.65 -12.39 -2.52
N VAL A 233 -6.64 -11.35 -1.68
CA VAL A 233 -7.69 -10.32 -1.68
C VAL A 233 -7.56 -9.38 -2.88
N ARG A 234 -6.33 -9.07 -3.28
CA ARG A 234 -6.09 -8.22 -4.45
C ARG A 234 -6.53 -8.92 -5.72
N GLU A 235 -6.13 -10.18 -5.87
CA GLU A 235 -6.47 -11.04 -6.99
C GLU A 235 -7.98 -11.22 -7.09
N LEU A 236 -8.67 -11.51 -5.97
CA LEU A 236 -10.13 -11.60 -5.94
C LEU A 236 -10.80 -10.28 -6.34
N THR A 237 -10.28 -9.13 -5.90
CA THR A 237 -10.82 -7.82 -6.28
C THR A 237 -10.74 -7.60 -7.80
N PHE A 238 -9.63 -7.99 -8.42
CA PHE A 238 -9.47 -7.94 -9.88
C PHE A 238 -10.38 -8.94 -10.60
N VAL A 239 -10.45 -10.20 -10.12
CA VAL A 239 -11.29 -11.25 -10.72
C VAL A 239 -12.76 -10.83 -10.68
N TYR A 240 -13.29 -10.49 -9.49
CA TYR A 240 -14.68 -10.07 -9.37
C TYR A 240 -14.94 -8.75 -10.10
N GLY A 241 -14.06 -7.76 -9.91
CA GLY A 241 -14.20 -6.45 -10.54
C GLY A 241 -14.26 -6.49 -12.06
N LEU A 242 -13.41 -7.29 -12.72
CA LEU A 242 -13.43 -7.46 -14.17
C LEU A 242 -14.65 -8.28 -14.63
N THR A 243 -15.06 -9.31 -13.88
CA THR A 243 -16.26 -10.09 -14.25
C THR A 243 -17.56 -9.29 -14.17
N LEU A 244 -17.64 -8.28 -13.29
CA LEU A 244 -18.82 -7.41 -13.19
C LEU A 244 -19.06 -6.58 -14.46
N ILE A 245 -18.01 -6.29 -15.22
CA ILE A 245 -18.05 -5.54 -16.48
C ILE A 245 -17.78 -6.44 -17.69
N GLU A 246 -17.97 -7.76 -17.51
CA GLU A 246 -17.84 -8.77 -18.56
C GLU A 246 -16.45 -8.83 -19.23
N LEU A 247 -15.41 -8.38 -18.51
CA LEU A 247 -14.02 -8.47 -18.95
C LEU A 247 -13.33 -9.72 -18.41
N GLU A 248 -12.34 -10.17 -19.19
CA GLU A 248 -11.55 -11.35 -18.86
C GLU A 248 -10.63 -11.11 -17.65
N ALA A 249 -10.73 -11.98 -16.63
CA ALA A 249 -9.98 -11.85 -15.38
C ALA A 249 -8.46 -12.07 -15.51
N ARG A 250 -7.98 -12.63 -16.64
CA ARG A 250 -6.58 -13.02 -16.86
C ARG A 250 -5.62 -11.84 -16.68
N GLY A 251 -5.93 -10.70 -17.32
CA GLY A 251 -5.11 -9.49 -17.22
C GLY A 251 -5.03 -8.94 -15.79
N GLY A 252 -6.14 -8.98 -15.04
CA GLY A 252 -6.18 -8.51 -13.66
C GLY A 252 -5.32 -9.33 -12.70
N VAL A 253 -5.28 -10.65 -12.89
CA VAL A 253 -4.40 -11.53 -12.10
C VAL A 253 -2.93 -11.29 -12.45
N ALA A 254 -2.59 -11.17 -13.74
CA ALA A 254 -1.22 -10.82 -14.15
C ALA A 254 -0.78 -9.46 -13.57
N PHE A 255 -1.65 -8.45 -13.63
CA PHE A 255 -1.40 -7.14 -13.04
C PHE A 255 -1.10 -7.22 -11.54
N SER A 256 -1.96 -7.90 -10.77
CA SER A 256 -1.81 -8.01 -9.31
C SER A 256 -0.54 -8.75 -8.91
N LEU A 257 -0.17 -9.81 -9.63
CA LEU A 257 1.09 -10.53 -9.43
C LEU A 257 2.31 -9.67 -9.75
N LEU A 258 2.32 -8.93 -10.86
CA LEU A 258 3.43 -8.04 -11.21
C LEU A 258 3.60 -6.92 -10.18
N PHE A 259 2.51 -6.31 -9.72
CA PHE A 259 2.56 -5.30 -8.67
C PHE A 259 3.04 -5.87 -7.32
N PHE A 260 2.63 -7.10 -7.00
CA PHE A 260 3.13 -7.82 -5.83
C PHE A 260 4.64 -8.10 -5.94
N LEU A 261 5.13 -8.55 -7.10
CA LEU A 261 6.56 -8.76 -7.34
C LEU A 261 7.37 -7.48 -7.19
N ILE A 262 6.90 -6.36 -7.76
CA ILE A 262 7.53 -5.04 -7.57
C ILE A 262 7.58 -4.68 -6.08
N THR A 263 6.47 -4.89 -5.36
CA THR A 263 6.41 -4.64 -3.91
C THR A 263 7.39 -5.52 -3.14
N ALA A 264 7.46 -6.82 -3.47
CA ALA A 264 8.34 -7.78 -2.82
C ALA A 264 9.82 -7.43 -3.08
N LEU A 265 10.21 -7.20 -4.32
CA LEU A 265 11.57 -6.78 -4.72
C LEU A 265 11.99 -5.51 -4.00
N SER A 266 11.13 -4.49 -3.99
CA SER A 266 11.40 -3.26 -3.23
C SER A 266 11.52 -3.50 -1.73
N SER A 267 10.71 -4.39 -1.15
CA SER A 267 10.77 -4.69 0.28
C SER A 267 12.07 -5.37 0.70
N LEU A 268 12.67 -6.19 -0.17
CA LEU A 268 13.95 -6.87 0.09
C LEU A 268 15.12 -5.88 0.26
N ILE A 269 15.05 -4.71 -0.37
CA ILE A 269 16.03 -3.62 -0.16
C ILE A 269 16.14 -3.27 1.33
N GLY A 270 15.05 -3.41 2.10
CA GLY A 270 15.04 -3.15 3.54
C GLY A 270 15.94 -4.07 4.36
N ILE A 271 16.16 -5.32 3.93
CA ILE A 271 17.03 -6.28 4.64
C ILE A 271 18.48 -5.88 4.49
N PHE A 272 18.93 -5.64 3.25
CA PHE A 272 20.32 -5.25 2.96
C PHE A 272 20.72 -3.97 3.71
N LEU A 273 19.77 -3.03 3.86
CA LEU A 273 20.02 -1.78 4.58
C LEU A 273 20.05 -1.93 6.11
N ASN A 274 19.54 -3.04 6.66
CA ASN A 274 19.50 -3.32 8.10
C ASN A 274 20.84 -3.88 8.62
N GLU A 275 21.53 -4.70 7.82
CA GLU A 275 22.78 -5.34 8.23
C GLU A 275 23.90 -4.33 8.51
N GLU A 276 23.96 -3.22 7.78
CA GLU A 276 24.94 -2.14 7.98
C GLU A 276 24.85 -1.45 9.35
N HIS A 277 23.72 -1.54 10.06
CA HIS A 277 23.54 -0.82 11.34
C HIS A 277 23.81 -1.68 12.57
N HIS A 278 23.82 -3.01 12.42
CA HIS A 278 24.30 -3.90 13.47
C HIS A 278 25.83 -3.85 13.61
N SER A 279 26.57 -3.58 12.54
CA SER A 279 28.02 -3.41 12.58
C SER A 279 28.47 -2.07 13.18
N SER A 280 27.69 -0.99 13.02
CA SER A 280 28.04 0.32 13.59
C SER A 280 27.66 0.49 15.07
N SER A 281 26.77 -0.34 15.61
CA SER A 281 26.35 -0.28 17.03
C SER A 281 27.16 -1.17 17.95
N SER A 282 27.96 -2.10 17.41
CA SER A 282 28.86 -2.97 18.16
C SER A 282 30.25 -2.36 18.40
N GLN A 283 30.59 -1.25 17.73
CA GLN A 283 31.86 -0.54 17.96
C GLN A 283 31.82 0.49 19.10
N CYS A 284 30.64 0.96 19.54
CA CYS A 284 30.55 1.95 20.63
C CYS A 284 30.51 1.36 22.05
N THR A 285 30.52 0.02 22.20
CA THR A 285 30.52 -0.64 23.51
C THR A 285 31.90 -1.13 23.97
N ASN A 286 32.95 -0.97 23.15
CA ASN A 286 34.31 -1.46 23.45
C ASN A 286 35.32 -0.33 23.74
N SER A 287 34.85 0.86 24.11
CA SER A 287 35.72 1.96 24.54
C SER A 287 35.19 2.63 25.80
N GLN A 288 35.24 1.90 26.91
CA GLN A 288 35.47 2.54 28.20
C GLN A 288 36.72 1.89 28.84
N PRO A 289 37.67 2.72 29.32
CA PRO A 289 38.93 2.28 29.90
C PRO A 289 38.76 1.59 31.26
#